data_AF-A0A2J8AF63-F1
#
_entry.id   AF-A0A2J8AF63-F1
#
_cell.length_a   1.000
_cell.length_b   1.000
_cell.length_c   1.000
_cell.angle_alpha   90.00
_cell.angle_beta   90.00
_cell.angle_gamma   90.00
#
_symmetry.space_group_name_H-M   'P 1'
#
loop_
_entity.id
_entity.type
_entity.pdbx_description
1 polymer ?
#
loop_
_entity_poly.entity_id
_entity_poly.type
_entity_poly.pdbx_seq_one_letter_code
_entity_poly.pdbx_strand_id
1 'polypeptide(L)'
;MLASYPGVWGAGEDTAMAPLTTGINEMLATKGLSDIGALTGFGRRYLADMRRRSQATGWPANRPPLRIVDKMLRNLWLFGYIQLLLPRSCLVHVVRHPLDAALSCYAQPFGYSGVPWAWRLQHIGEQLRMTHALERHWRAQLPRGRLLTLHYEE
;
A
#
# COMPACT_ATOMS: atom_id res chain seq x y z
N MET A 1 15.70 0.44 6.49
CA MET A 1 14.32 -0.11 6.42
C MET A 1 13.53 0.41 7.62
N LEU A 2 12.34 0.99 7.47
CA LEU A 2 11.61 1.59 8.62
C LEU A 2 11.40 0.63 9.80
N ALA A 3 11.24 -0.66 9.52
CA ALA A 3 11.07 -1.71 10.53
C ALA A 3 12.33 -1.96 11.39
N SER A 4 13.49 -1.37 11.07
CA SER A 4 14.67 -1.44 11.94
C SER A 4 14.61 -0.48 13.13
N TYR A 5 13.65 0.44 13.16
CA TYR A 5 13.49 1.38 14.27
C TYR A 5 12.71 0.76 15.43
N PRO A 6 13.12 0.98 16.70
CA PRO A 6 12.38 0.50 17.87
C PRO A 6 10.91 0.94 17.85
N GLY A 7 10.00 0.01 18.14
CA GLY A 7 8.56 0.30 18.14
C GLY A 7 7.89 0.26 16.76
N VAL A 8 8.62 -0.03 15.67
CA VAL A 8 8.05 -0.12 14.33
C VAL A 8 7.92 -1.59 13.91
N TRP A 9 6.71 -1.99 13.52
CA TRP A 9 6.49 -3.29 12.90
C TRP A 9 6.31 -3.15 11.40
N GLY A 10 7.12 -3.88 10.63
CA GLY A 10 6.95 -4.03 9.19
C GLY A 10 6.11 -5.26 8.89
N ALA A 11 4.95 -5.08 8.27
CA ALA A 11 4.07 -6.19 7.88
C ALA A 11 4.58 -7.00 6.70
N GLY A 12 5.67 -6.56 6.04
CA GLY A 12 6.13 -7.17 4.80
C GLY A 12 5.16 -6.93 3.64
N GLU A 13 5.14 -7.82 2.65
CA GLU A 13 4.26 -7.77 1.48
C GLU A 13 2.88 -8.35 1.76
N ASP A 14 2.22 -7.79 2.75
CA ASP A 14 0.97 -8.33 3.28
C ASP A 14 -0.20 -7.36 3.05
N THR A 15 -1.18 -7.83 2.30
CA THR A 15 -2.19 -7.00 1.65
C THR A 15 -3.46 -6.95 2.50
N ALA A 16 -3.41 -6.49 3.76
CA ALA A 16 -4.62 -6.45 4.59
C ALA A 16 -5.70 -5.49 4.03
N MET A 17 -5.31 -4.56 3.14
CA MET A 17 -6.22 -3.62 2.49
C MET A 17 -7.03 -4.24 1.35
N ALA A 18 -6.40 -5.06 0.48
CA ALA A 18 -7.05 -5.56 -0.73
C ALA A 18 -8.31 -6.41 -0.46
N PRO A 19 -8.36 -7.32 0.53
CA PRO A 19 -9.56 -8.07 0.87
C PRO A 19 -10.75 -7.20 1.30
N LEU A 20 -10.51 -5.95 1.72
CA LEU A 20 -11.57 -5.04 2.13
C LEU A 20 -12.23 -4.32 0.94
N THR A 21 -11.58 -4.27 -0.24
CA THR A 21 -12.03 -3.41 -1.34
C THR A 21 -13.41 -3.78 -1.87
N THR A 22 -13.75 -5.07 -1.93
CA THR A 22 -15.08 -5.53 -2.38
C THR A 22 -16.18 -4.97 -1.48
N GLY A 23 -16.07 -5.18 -0.16
CA GLY A 23 -17.06 -4.67 0.80
C GLY A 23 -17.09 -3.14 0.86
N ILE A 24 -15.95 -2.47 0.67
CA ILE A 24 -15.92 -1.01 0.57
C ILE A 24 -16.68 -0.55 -0.68
N ASN A 25 -16.49 -1.19 -1.83
CA ASN A 25 -17.18 -0.84 -3.07
C ASN A 25 -18.69 -1.05 -2.96
N GLU A 26 -19.14 -2.16 -2.37
CA GLU A 26 -20.56 -2.39 -2.09
C GLU A 26 -21.15 -1.32 -1.17
N MET A 27 -20.42 -0.96 -0.12
CA MET A 27 -20.83 0.10 0.79
C MET A 27 -20.90 1.46 0.08
N LEU A 28 -19.90 1.82 -0.73
CA LEU A 28 -19.89 3.06 -1.49
C LEU A 28 -21.01 3.10 -2.54
N ALA A 29 -21.32 1.98 -3.19
CA ALA A 29 -22.39 1.91 -4.18
C ALA A 29 -23.79 2.10 -3.57
N THR A 30 -23.98 1.65 -2.33
CA THR A 30 -25.28 1.70 -1.64
C THR A 30 -25.48 2.95 -0.79
N LYS A 31 -24.41 3.47 -0.17
CA LYS A 31 -24.49 4.55 0.82
C LYS A 31 -23.70 5.80 0.44
N GLY A 32 -22.85 5.73 -0.58
CA GLY A 32 -21.99 6.82 -0.98
C GLY A 32 -20.87 7.15 0.01
N LEU A 33 -20.16 8.24 -0.25
CA LEU A 33 -19.01 8.70 0.54
C LEU A 33 -19.40 9.38 1.86
N SER A 34 -20.68 9.73 2.04
CA SER A 34 -21.16 10.44 3.23
C SER A 34 -21.31 9.57 4.47
N ASP A 35 -21.32 8.23 4.34
CA ASP A 35 -21.36 7.33 5.50
C ASP A 35 -19.96 7.17 6.12
N ILE A 36 -19.54 8.22 6.85
CA ILE A 36 -18.27 8.28 7.57
C ILE A 36 -18.17 7.15 8.61
N GLY A 37 -19.30 6.75 9.20
CA GLY A 37 -19.36 5.67 10.18
C GLY A 37 -18.95 4.32 9.57
N ALA A 38 -19.47 4.01 8.38
CA ALA A 38 -19.11 2.80 7.65
C ALA A 38 -17.63 2.81 7.22
N LEU A 39 -17.13 3.92 6.66
CA LEU A 39 -15.72 4.08 6.29
C LEU A 39 -14.78 3.90 7.50
N THR A 40 -15.11 4.54 8.62
CA THR A 40 -14.38 4.38 9.88
C THR A 40 -14.41 2.93 10.37
N GLY A 41 -15.54 2.24 10.18
CA GLY A 41 -15.69 0.82 10.49
C GLY A 41 -14.71 -0.06 9.70
N PHE A 42 -14.55 0.18 8.40
CA PHE A 42 -13.53 -0.52 7.59
C PHE A 42 -12.11 -0.21 8.05
N GLY A 43 -11.79 1.07 8.33
CA GLY A 43 -10.48 1.45 8.87
C GLY A 43 -10.15 0.74 10.19
N ARG A 44 -11.12 0.63 11.10
CA ARG A 44 -10.98 -0.13 12.35
C ARG A 44 -10.73 -1.63 12.11
N ARG A 45 -11.45 -2.24 11.14
CA ARG A 45 -11.23 -3.65 10.78
C ARG A 45 -9.83 -3.88 10.23
N TYR A 46 -9.36 -3.01 9.33
CA TYR A 46 -7.98 -3.05 8.83
C TYR A 46 -6.97 -2.98 9.98
N LEU A 47 -7.09 -1.99 10.87
CA LEU A 47 -6.16 -1.82 12.00
C LEU A 47 -6.21 -2.98 12.98
N ALA A 48 -7.39 -3.56 13.23
CA ALA A 48 -7.52 -4.74 14.07
C ALA A 48 -6.80 -5.95 13.46
N ASP A 49 -6.92 -6.14 12.14
CA ASP A 49 -6.22 -7.20 11.43
C ASP A 49 -4.70 -7.03 11.47
N MET A 50 -4.21 -5.82 11.16
CA MET A 50 -2.78 -5.51 11.24
C MET A 50 -2.20 -5.70 12.65
N ARG A 51 -2.97 -5.36 13.69
CA ARG A 51 -2.57 -5.61 15.08
C ARG A 51 -2.48 -7.11 15.39
N ARG A 52 -3.47 -7.91 14.99
CA ARG A 52 -3.41 -9.37 15.16
C ARG A 52 -2.19 -9.97 14.46
N ARG A 53 -1.91 -9.54 13.23
CA ARG A 53 -0.72 -9.98 12.48
C ARG A 53 0.57 -9.60 13.19
N SER A 54 0.67 -8.37 13.71
CA SER A 54 1.84 -7.97 14.50
C SER A 54 2.06 -8.88 15.72
N GLN A 55 0.99 -9.27 16.40
CA GLN A 55 1.05 -10.17 17.55
C GLN A 55 1.51 -11.57 17.16
N ALA A 56 1.04 -12.09 16.02
CA ALA A 56 1.49 -13.37 15.49
C ALA A 56 2.99 -13.39 15.15
N THR A 57 3.61 -12.23 14.91
CA THR A 57 5.06 -12.08 14.71
C THR A 57 5.85 -11.77 15.98
N GLY A 58 5.22 -11.88 17.16
CA GLY A 58 5.88 -11.75 18.46
C GLY A 58 5.69 -10.41 19.18
N TRP A 59 4.88 -9.49 18.66
CA TRP A 59 4.55 -8.26 19.40
C TRP A 59 3.55 -8.54 20.52
N PRO A 60 3.84 -8.19 21.78
CA PRO A 60 2.94 -8.50 22.88
C PRO A 60 1.70 -7.59 22.87
N ALA A 61 0.54 -8.13 23.25
CA ALA A 61 -0.73 -7.41 23.20
C ALA A 61 -0.77 -6.18 24.12
N ASN A 62 -0.06 -6.21 25.25
CA ASN A 62 0.06 -5.09 26.19
C ASN A 62 1.10 -4.04 25.77
N ARG A 63 1.91 -4.31 24.75
CA ARG A 63 2.88 -3.36 24.18
C ARG A 63 2.94 -3.54 22.65
N PRO A 64 1.85 -3.15 21.94
CA PRO A 64 1.79 -3.23 20.48
C PRO A 64 2.80 -2.26 19.83
N PRO A 65 3.08 -2.43 18.52
CA PRO A 65 3.96 -1.50 17.82
C PRO A 65 3.39 -0.08 17.80
N LEU A 66 4.28 0.91 17.95
CA LEU A 66 3.96 2.34 17.87
C LEU A 66 3.63 2.78 16.44
N ARG A 67 4.20 2.08 15.45
CA ARG A 67 3.96 2.29 14.02
C ARG A 67 3.88 0.96 13.30
N ILE A 68 2.95 0.89 12.35
CA ILE A 68 2.77 -0.25 11.45
C ILE A 68 3.12 0.22 10.04
N VAL A 69 3.99 -0.54 9.36
CA VAL A 69 4.36 -0.30 7.97
C VAL A 69 3.78 -1.41 7.12
N ASP A 70 2.74 -1.07 6.36
CA ASP A 70 2.18 -1.91 5.28
C ASP A 70 2.94 -1.60 3.99
N LYS A 71 3.79 -2.53 3.57
CA LYS A 71 4.65 -2.37 2.40
C LYS A 71 4.15 -3.30 1.31
N MET A 72 3.47 -2.75 0.32
CA MET A 72 3.02 -3.55 -0.80
C MET A 72 3.06 -2.76 -2.10
N LEU A 73 3.65 -3.34 -3.14
CA LEU A 73 3.78 -2.66 -4.45
C LEU A 73 2.42 -2.20 -4.98
N ARG A 74 1.37 -3.00 -4.78
CA ARG A 74 0.02 -2.70 -5.27
C ARG A 74 -0.75 -1.68 -4.44
N ASN A 75 -0.21 -1.16 -3.34
CA ASN A 75 -0.91 -0.15 -2.53
C ASN A 75 -1.14 1.15 -3.31
N LEU A 76 -0.34 1.47 -4.32
CA LEU A 76 -0.53 2.65 -5.17
C LEU A 76 -1.92 2.71 -5.83
N TRP A 77 -2.48 1.55 -6.21
CA TRP A 77 -3.84 1.46 -6.76
C TRP A 77 -4.92 1.68 -5.70
N LEU A 78 -4.57 1.54 -4.43
CA LEU A 78 -5.48 1.59 -3.29
C LEU A 78 -5.37 2.88 -2.49
N PHE A 79 -4.58 3.87 -2.93
CA PHE A 79 -4.38 5.13 -2.20
C PHE A 79 -5.71 5.85 -1.91
N GLY A 80 -6.65 5.86 -2.85
CA GLY A 80 -7.99 6.41 -2.63
C GLY A 80 -8.71 5.76 -1.44
N TYR A 81 -8.72 4.43 -1.36
CA TYR A 81 -9.27 3.71 -0.21
C TYR A 81 -8.49 4.04 1.07
N ILE A 82 -7.16 4.00 1.04
CA ILE A 82 -6.33 4.28 2.21
C ILE A 82 -6.61 5.69 2.75
N GLN A 83 -6.86 6.68 1.89
CA GLN A 83 -7.25 8.01 2.33
C GLN A 83 -8.59 8.04 3.07
N LEU A 84 -9.59 7.35 2.53
CA LEU A 84 -10.93 7.30 3.13
C LEU A 84 -10.93 6.56 4.46
N LEU A 85 -10.18 5.45 4.55
CA LEU A 85 -10.19 4.57 5.73
C LEU A 85 -9.21 5.00 6.82
N LEU A 86 -8.06 5.56 6.42
CA LEU A 86 -6.94 5.89 7.30
C LEU A 86 -6.49 7.34 7.05
N PRO A 87 -7.34 8.35 7.30
CA PRO A 87 -7.08 9.75 6.95
C PRO A 87 -5.89 10.38 7.67
N ARG A 88 -5.25 9.67 8.61
CA ARG A 88 -4.03 10.08 9.32
C ARG A 88 -2.79 9.26 8.99
N SER A 89 -2.88 8.27 8.09
CA SER A 89 -1.73 7.45 7.66
C SER A 89 -0.70 8.24 6.84
N CYS A 90 0.58 7.92 6.94
CA CYS A 90 1.58 8.49 6.03
C CYS A 90 1.69 7.59 4.79
N LEU A 91 1.64 8.16 3.59
CA LEU A 91 1.95 7.43 2.36
C LEU A 91 3.38 7.72 1.96
N VAL A 92 4.16 6.65 1.79
CA VAL A 92 5.53 6.71 1.27
C VAL A 92 5.57 5.93 -0.04
N HIS A 93 6.01 6.58 -1.10
CA HIS A 93 6.18 5.97 -2.41
C HIS A 93 7.65 6.05 -2.80
N VAL A 94 8.32 4.90 -2.89
CA VAL A 94 9.73 4.85 -3.27
C VAL A 94 9.79 4.55 -4.76
N VAL A 95 10.40 5.45 -5.52
CA VAL A 95 10.65 5.31 -6.96
C VAL A 95 12.09 4.92 -7.22
N ARG A 96 12.31 4.23 -8.33
CA ARG A 96 13.62 3.85 -8.84
C ARG A 96 13.69 4.31 -10.29
N HIS A 97 14.88 4.49 -10.84
CA HIS A 97 15.08 4.71 -12.26
C HIS A 97 14.34 3.61 -13.07
N PRO A 98 13.56 3.98 -14.11
CA PRO A 98 12.65 3.04 -14.78
C PRO A 98 13.39 1.88 -15.46
N LEU A 99 14.61 2.10 -15.98
CA LEU A 99 15.40 1.02 -16.58
C LEU A 99 15.90 0.02 -15.52
N ASP A 100 16.28 0.50 -14.35
CA ASP A 100 16.74 -0.34 -13.24
C ASP A 100 15.58 -1.17 -12.68
N ALA A 101 14.42 -0.54 -12.51
CA ALA A 101 13.19 -1.23 -12.14
C ALA A 101 12.81 -2.29 -13.19
N ALA A 102 12.91 -1.95 -14.48
CA ALA A 102 12.58 -2.88 -15.56
C ALA A 102 13.51 -4.10 -15.56
N LEU A 103 14.82 -3.88 -15.48
CA LEU A 103 15.81 -4.95 -15.44
C LEU A 103 15.63 -5.84 -14.21
N SER A 104 15.39 -5.22 -13.03
CA SER A 104 15.12 -5.96 -11.80
C SER A 104 13.86 -6.83 -11.91
N CYS A 105 12.78 -6.31 -12.49
CA CYS A 105 11.56 -7.08 -12.72
C CYS A 105 11.78 -8.23 -13.70
N TYR A 106 12.51 -7.98 -14.79
CA TYR A 106 12.79 -8.98 -15.83
C TYR A 106 13.67 -10.13 -15.32
N ALA A 107 14.68 -9.81 -14.50
CA ALA A 107 15.63 -10.79 -13.99
C ALA A 107 15.09 -11.59 -12.78
N GLN A 108 14.11 -11.06 -12.05
CA GLN A 108 13.58 -11.70 -10.86
C GLN A 108 12.62 -12.86 -11.23
N PRO A 109 12.87 -14.09 -10.77
CA PRO A 109 11.97 -15.22 -11.00
C PRO A 109 10.79 -15.14 -10.01
N PHE A 110 9.87 -14.21 -10.25
CA PHE A 110 8.65 -14.15 -9.46
C PHE A 110 7.87 -15.47 -9.56
N GLY A 111 7.13 -15.83 -8.51
CA GLY A 111 6.13 -16.88 -8.65
C GLY A 111 5.10 -16.49 -9.70
N TYR A 112 4.47 -17.47 -10.36
CA TYR A 112 3.40 -17.23 -11.34
C TYR A 112 2.24 -16.35 -10.78
N SER A 113 2.08 -16.30 -9.46
CA SER A 113 1.08 -15.48 -8.77
C SER A 113 1.56 -14.06 -8.51
N GLY A 114 0.86 -13.07 -9.08
CA GLY A 114 0.85 -11.68 -8.61
C GLY A 114 1.58 -10.64 -9.46
N VAL A 115 2.49 -11.05 -10.35
CA VAL A 115 3.23 -10.16 -11.28
C VAL A 115 3.44 -10.80 -12.67
N PRO A 116 2.37 -11.24 -13.35
CA PRO A 116 2.47 -11.94 -14.64
C PRO A 116 3.09 -11.10 -15.78
N TRP A 117 3.21 -9.79 -15.58
CA TRP A 117 3.79 -8.84 -16.52
C TRP A 117 5.33 -8.78 -16.47
N ALA A 118 5.99 -9.38 -15.48
CA ALA A 118 7.40 -9.16 -15.19
C ALA A 118 8.39 -9.79 -16.19
N TRP A 119 7.96 -10.72 -17.07
CA TRP A 119 8.88 -11.46 -17.97
C TRP A 119 8.85 -11.01 -19.43
N ARG A 120 8.09 -9.96 -19.76
CA ARG A 120 8.08 -9.37 -21.10
C ARG A 120 8.35 -7.88 -20.98
N LEU A 121 9.43 -7.41 -21.58
CA LEU A 121 9.85 -6.00 -21.52
C LEU A 121 8.73 -5.03 -21.92
N GLN A 122 7.90 -5.42 -22.91
CA GLN A 122 6.72 -4.66 -23.29
C GLN A 122 5.73 -4.48 -22.13
N HIS A 123 5.35 -5.57 -21.46
CA HIS A 123 4.40 -5.53 -20.34
C HIS A 123 4.98 -4.80 -19.13
N ILE A 124 6.30 -4.92 -18.89
CA ILE A 124 7.00 -4.13 -17.89
C ILE A 124 6.89 -2.62 -18.20
N GLY A 125 7.13 -2.23 -19.46
CA GLY A 125 7.00 -0.84 -19.91
C GLY A 125 5.57 -0.30 -19.72
N GLU A 126 4.57 -1.10 -20.01
CA GLU A 126 3.15 -0.78 -19.75
C GLU A 126 2.88 -0.58 -18.25
N GLN A 127 3.41 -1.48 -17.40
CA GLN A 127 3.29 -1.39 -15.96
C GLN A 127 3.97 -0.14 -15.38
N LEU A 128 5.15 0.22 -15.87
CA LEU A 128 5.88 1.42 -15.46
C LEU A 128 5.11 2.69 -15.84
N ARG A 129 4.55 2.74 -17.05
CA ARG A 129 3.68 3.84 -17.51
C ARG A 129 2.45 4.00 -16.62
N MET A 130 1.76 2.90 -16.29
CA MET A 130 0.59 2.93 -15.41
C MET A 130 0.95 3.42 -14.01
N THR A 131 2.08 2.94 -13.47
CA THR A 131 2.58 3.34 -12.14
C THR A 131 2.88 4.84 -12.09
N HIS A 132 3.59 5.39 -13.09
CA HIS A 132 3.86 6.83 -13.17
C HIS A 132 2.58 7.67 -13.36
N ALA A 133 1.61 7.17 -14.14
CA ALA A 133 0.33 7.85 -14.32
C ALA A 133 -0.43 7.95 -12.98
N LEU A 134 -0.45 6.86 -12.20
CA LEU A 134 -1.05 6.85 -10.86
C LEU A 134 -0.30 7.73 -9.88
N GLU A 135 1.03 7.72 -9.88
CA GLU A 135 1.83 8.62 -9.04
C GLU A 135 1.46 10.09 -9.31
N ARG A 136 1.45 10.51 -10.59
CA ARG A 136 1.05 11.86 -10.99
C ARG A 136 -0.37 12.19 -10.55
N HIS A 137 -1.31 11.26 -10.76
CA HIS A 137 -2.68 11.42 -10.32
C HIS A 137 -2.76 11.65 -8.82
N TRP A 138 -2.17 10.79 -8.00
CA TRP A 138 -2.25 10.90 -6.55
C TRP A 138 -1.52 12.12 -6.01
N ARG A 139 -0.38 12.52 -6.59
CA ARG A 139 0.25 13.80 -6.22
C ARG A 139 -0.66 15.00 -6.43
N ALA A 140 -1.50 14.97 -7.47
CA ALA A 140 -2.44 16.05 -7.75
C ALA A 140 -3.70 16.02 -6.87
N GLN A 141 -4.16 14.83 -6.45
CA GLN A 141 -5.40 14.67 -5.68
C GLN A 141 -5.22 14.67 -4.16
N LEU A 142 -4.04 14.27 -3.68
CA LEU A 142 -3.80 14.15 -2.24
C LEU A 142 -3.47 15.49 -1.60
N PRO A 143 -3.88 15.71 -0.33
CA PRO A 143 -3.45 16.89 0.42
C PRO A 143 -1.94 17.04 0.44
N ARG A 144 -1.45 18.29 0.47
CA ARG A 144 -0.01 18.57 0.53
C ARG A 144 0.62 17.88 1.76
N GLY A 145 1.78 17.24 1.56
CA GLY A 145 2.50 16.52 2.60
C GLY A 145 1.93 15.13 2.93
N ARG A 146 0.86 14.68 2.23
CA ARG A 146 0.26 13.37 2.45
C ARG A 146 1.05 12.21 1.84
N LEU A 147 1.67 12.49 0.68
CA LEU A 147 2.49 11.56 -0.08
C LEU A 147 3.93 12.05 -0.09
N LEU A 148 4.83 11.29 0.53
CA LEU A 148 6.26 11.47 0.42
C LEU A 148 6.78 10.54 -0.67
N THR A 149 7.41 11.12 -1.70
CA THR A 149 8.11 10.34 -2.72
C THR A 149 9.61 10.40 -2.49
N LEU A 150 10.27 9.25 -2.50
CA LEU A 150 11.71 9.10 -2.32
C LEU A 150 12.29 8.42 -3.56
N HIS A 151 13.45 8.86 -4.02
CA HIS A 151 14.22 8.19 -5.06
C HIS A 151 15.17 7.20 -4.39
N TYR A 152 15.19 5.96 -4.89
CA TYR A 152 15.94 4.87 -4.28
C TYR A 152 17.46 5.09 -4.34
N GLU A 153 17.91 5.81 -5.37
CA GLU A 153 19.31 6.10 -5.67
C GLU A 153 19.91 7.25 -4.85
N GLU A 154 19.08 7.96 -4.09
CA GLU A 154 19.46 9.08 -3.21
C GLU A 154 19.53 8.64 -1.74
#